data_AF-A0A6N6T446-F1
#
_entry.id   AF-A0A6N6T446-F1
#
_cell.length_a   1.000
_cell.length_b   1.000
_cell.length_c   1.000
_cell.angle_alpha   90.00
_cell.angle_beta   90.00
_cell.angle_gamma   90.00
#
_symmetry.space_group_name_H-M   'P 1'
#
loop_
_entity.id
_entity.type
_entity.pdbx_description
1 polymer ?
#
loop_
_entity_poly.entity_id
_entity_poly.type
_entity_poly.pdbx_seq_one_letter_code
_entity_poly.pdbx_strand_id
1 'polypeptide(L)'
;MPGGRLRRAAAGRLVGPVAGVFWVTISMALFAGLAAFSRAAMNLGLHPFEVLFLRNLFAVVLLFPLVYWRGWSLFTSRQLPRYGLRVAVATFSMMSWFYAISLITIGELTAIGFLAPLFGTLGAVLLLGERVRLRRWTALLVGFVGAMIILRPAGSSFGLGQLCALFAAMSQGLGVVLVKQLTAEDDPDKIVSITNLLLLPVSLIPALFVWRWPNLAMLPSLLGIGVCAVLGHVSLVRGYASVDASLAMTFEFSRLPFAVAIAYVAFAETIDVWTWIGAFIIFASAVYITRREASLEARRGHPGKAQDKPGL
;
A
#
# COMPACT_ATOMS: atom_id res chain seq x y z
N MET A 1 5.58 -25.20 32.88
CA MET A 1 5.15 -23.79 32.67
C MET A 1 4.14 -23.70 31.51
N PRO A 2 2.82 -23.61 31.78
CA PRO A 2 1.75 -23.70 30.77
C PRO A 2 1.48 -22.41 29.95
N GLY A 3 2.16 -21.30 30.25
CA GLY A 3 1.86 -19.97 29.66
C GLY A 3 2.25 -19.76 28.19
N GLY A 4 3.09 -20.61 27.61
CA GLY A 4 3.56 -20.46 26.22
C GLY A 4 2.51 -20.82 25.16
N ARG A 5 1.60 -21.74 25.46
CA ARG A 5 0.55 -22.19 24.51
C ARG A 5 -0.64 -21.22 24.46
N LEU A 6 -0.98 -20.58 25.58
CA LEU A 6 -2.06 -19.58 25.64
C LEU A 6 -1.67 -18.26 24.95
N ARG A 7 -0.41 -17.83 25.04
CA ARG A 7 0.09 -16.67 24.26
C ARG A 7 0.10 -16.94 22.76
N ARG A 8 0.42 -18.17 22.31
CA ARG A 8 0.32 -18.56 20.89
C ARG A 8 -1.13 -18.65 20.40
N ALA A 9 -2.06 -19.10 21.25
CA ALA A 9 -3.49 -19.16 20.92
C ALA A 9 -4.14 -17.77 20.86
N ALA A 10 -3.72 -16.83 21.72
CA ALA A 10 -4.16 -15.43 21.64
C ALA A 10 -3.54 -14.68 20.45
N ALA A 11 -2.26 -14.93 20.15
CA ALA A 11 -1.60 -14.41 18.95
C ALA A 11 -2.26 -14.92 17.66
N GLY A 12 -2.73 -16.18 17.64
CA GLY A 12 -3.43 -16.76 16.48
C GLY A 12 -4.78 -16.13 16.14
N ARG A 13 -5.43 -15.42 17.07
CA ARG A 13 -6.72 -14.73 16.81
C ARG A 13 -6.58 -13.41 16.05
N LEU A 14 -5.37 -12.84 15.97
CA LEU A 14 -5.06 -11.64 15.20
C LEU A 14 -4.47 -11.95 13.81
N VAL A 15 -4.37 -13.24 13.41
CA VAL A 15 -3.75 -13.70 12.15
C VAL A 15 -4.80 -14.24 11.18
N GLY A 16 -5.99 -13.64 11.16
CA GLY A 16 -7.06 -13.96 10.22
C GLY A 16 -7.11 -12.98 9.04
N PRO A 17 -7.78 -13.32 7.92
CA PRO A 17 -7.94 -12.41 6.80
C PRO A 17 -8.57 -11.08 7.15
N VAL A 18 -9.47 -11.07 8.15
CA VAL A 18 -10.07 -9.84 8.66
C VAL A 18 -9.01 -8.88 9.20
N ALA A 19 -8.01 -9.39 9.92
CA ALA A 19 -6.92 -8.56 10.44
C ALA A 19 -6.04 -8.03 9.30
N GLY A 20 -5.72 -8.88 8.31
CA GLY A 20 -4.97 -8.43 7.14
C GLY A 20 -5.70 -7.35 6.34
N VAL A 21 -6.99 -7.54 6.07
CA VAL A 21 -7.85 -6.55 5.40
C VAL A 21 -7.93 -5.24 6.19
N PHE A 22 -8.07 -5.32 7.51
CA PHE A 22 -8.07 -4.16 8.40
C PHE A 22 -6.75 -3.37 8.30
N TRP A 23 -5.61 -4.06 8.36
CA TRP A 23 -4.30 -3.43 8.21
C TRP A 23 -4.10 -2.76 6.85
N VAL A 24 -4.52 -3.40 5.75
CA VAL A 24 -4.45 -2.79 4.41
C VAL A 24 -5.36 -1.58 4.32
N THR A 25 -6.57 -1.64 4.86
CA THR A 25 -7.52 -0.52 4.83
C THR A 25 -7.01 0.69 5.62
N ILE A 26 -6.44 0.45 6.81
CA ILE A 26 -5.76 1.50 7.59
C ILE A 26 -4.59 2.08 6.80
N SER A 27 -3.79 1.24 6.16
CA SER A 27 -2.69 1.70 5.31
C SER A 27 -3.20 2.63 4.20
N MET A 28 -4.32 2.30 3.56
CA MET A 28 -4.92 3.14 2.52
C MET A 28 -5.40 4.50 3.05
N ALA A 29 -6.00 4.54 4.24
CA ALA A 29 -6.37 5.80 4.89
C ALA A 29 -5.12 6.65 5.22
N LEU A 30 -4.07 6.03 5.76
CA LEU A 30 -2.80 6.70 6.06
C LEU A 30 -2.09 7.19 4.79
N PHE A 31 -2.14 6.44 3.68
CA PHE A 31 -1.60 6.90 2.41
C PHE A 31 -2.43 8.02 1.76
N ALA A 32 -3.74 8.08 2.02
CA ALA A 32 -4.53 9.26 1.65
C ALA A 32 -4.12 10.48 2.47
N GLY A 33 -3.93 10.33 3.79
CA GLY A 33 -3.39 11.38 4.67
C GLY A 33 -1.99 11.84 4.26
N LEU A 34 -1.11 10.90 3.94
CA LEU A 34 0.23 11.19 3.41
C LEU A 34 0.14 12.07 2.16
N ALA A 35 -0.73 11.73 1.20
CA ALA A 35 -0.91 12.53 -0.01
C ALA A 35 -1.42 13.95 0.29
N ALA A 36 -2.33 14.09 1.26
CA ALA A 36 -2.85 15.39 1.68
C ALA A 36 -1.78 16.26 2.35
N PHE A 37 -0.99 15.72 3.28
CA PHE A 37 0.11 16.46 3.91
C PHE A 37 1.22 16.80 2.91
N SER A 38 1.54 15.88 1.99
CA SER A 38 2.45 16.14 0.87
C SER A 38 1.94 17.30 0.02
N ARG A 39 0.65 17.32 -0.36
CA ARG A 39 0.05 18.42 -1.11
C ARG A 39 0.10 19.74 -0.35
N ALA A 40 -0.21 19.74 0.95
CA ALA A 40 -0.12 20.93 1.79
C ALA A 40 1.31 21.49 1.84
N ALA A 41 2.33 20.63 1.97
CA ALA A 41 3.73 21.05 1.92
C ALA A 41 4.15 21.60 0.54
N MET A 42 3.70 20.95 -0.55
CA MET A 42 3.97 21.41 -1.92
C MET A 42 3.31 22.77 -2.21
N ASN A 43 2.10 23.01 -1.71
CA ASN A 43 1.41 24.30 -1.84
C ASN A 43 2.17 25.44 -1.12
N LEU A 44 2.99 25.12 -0.12
CA LEU A 44 3.88 26.07 0.56
C LEU A 44 5.23 26.26 -0.17
N GLY A 45 5.44 25.60 -1.32
CA GLY A 45 6.62 25.74 -2.16
C GLY A 45 7.68 24.65 -2.01
N LEU A 46 7.38 23.57 -1.28
CA LEU A 46 8.30 22.43 -1.13
C LEU A 46 8.32 21.58 -2.41
N HIS A 47 9.50 21.22 -2.91
CA HIS A 47 9.63 20.45 -4.14
C HIS A 47 9.27 18.96 -3.89
N PRO A 48 8.63 18.26 -4.87
CA PRO A 48 8.27 16.84 -4.70
C PRO A 48 9.42 15.89 -4.32
N PHE A 49 10.65 16.15 -4.81
CA PHE A 49 11.84 15.38 -4.41
C PHE A 49 12.21 15.55 -2.95
N GLU A 50 12.02 16.76 -2.40
CA GLU A 50 12.24 17.03 -0.98
C GLU A 50 11.19 16.34 -0.14
N VAL A 51 9.90 16.39 -0.56
CA VAL A 51 8.80 15.68 0.09
C VAL A 51 9.12 14.19 0.23
N LEU A 52 9.60 13.58 -0.85
CA LEU A 52 10.00 12.18 -0.87
C LEU A 52 11.17 11.89 0.07
N PHE A 53 12.24 12.70 0.01
CA PHE A 53 13.38 12.51 0.89
C PHE A 53 12.98 12.67 2.35
N LEU A 54 12.27 13.75 2.68
CA LEU A 54 11.82 14.06 4.03
C LEU A 54 10.90 12.96 4.56
N ARG A 55 10.01 12.42 3.73
CA ARG A 55 9.21 11.23 4.07
C ARG A 55 10.07 10.06 4.54
N ASN A 56 11.12 9.72 3.80
CA ASN A 56 12.02 8.61 4.14
C ASN A 56 12.86 8.94 5.38
N LEU A 57 13.32 10.20 5.51
CA LEU A 57 14.07 10.68 6.66
C LEU A 57 13.24 10.59 7.95
N PHE A 58 12.05 11.19 7.95
CA PHE A 58 11.12 11.10 9.07
C PHE A 58 10.73 9.65 9.34
N ALA A 59 10.65 8.81 8.30
CA ALA A 59 10.37 7.40 8.49
C ALA A 59 11.47 6.68 9.29
N VAL A 60 12.74 6.92 8.94
CA VAL A 60 13.88 6.39 9.69
C VAL A 60 13.92 6.96 11.12
N VAL A 61 13.69 8.26 11.29
CA VAL A 61 13.68 8.92 12.62
C VAL A 61 12.58 8.34 13.51
N LEU A 62 11.36 8.18 13.00
CA LEU A 62 10.23 7.62 13.76
C LEU A 62 10.38 6.11 14.04
N LEU A 63 11.19 5.41 13.27
CA LEU A 63 11.55 4.01 13.55
C LEU A 63 12.70 3.88 14.57
N PHE A 64 13.41 4.97 14.87
CA PHE A 64 14.54 4.93 15.82
C PHE A 64 14.16 4.43 17.23
N PRO A 65 13.02 4.83 17.85
CA PRO A 65 12.60 4.26 19.12
C PRO A 65 12.40 2.74 19.05
N LEU A 66 11.95 2.21 17.92
CA LEU A 66 11.75 0.79 17.71
C LEU A 66 13.10 0.04 17.62
N VAL A 67 14.11 0.66 17.02
CA VAL A 67 15.49 0.16 17.01
C VAL A 67 16.07 0.12 18.42
N TYR A 68 15.81 1.14 19.23
CA TYR A 68 16.24 1.15 20.63
C TYR A 68 15.66 -0.03 21.43
N TRP A 69 14.41 -0.43 21.14
CA TRP A 69 13.71 -1.50 21.88
C TRP A 69 14.01 -2.92 21.36
N ARG A 70 14.07 -3.10 20.03
CA ARG A 70 14.30 -4.43 19.40
C ARG A 70 15.77 -4.69 19.04
N GLY A 71 16.61 -3.67 19.17
CA GLY A 71 18.04 -3.72 18.86
C GLY A 71 18.36 -3.77 17.36
N TRP A 72 19.64 -3.94 17.06
CA TRP A 72 20.21 -3.96 15.70
C TRP A 72 19.75 -5.12 14.83
N SER A 73 19.04 -6.10 15.41
CA SER A 73 18.44 -7.23 14.68
C SER A 73 17.46 -6.77 13.57
N LEU A 74 16.91 -5.56 13.68
CA LEU A 74 16.06 -4.92 12.65
C LEU A 74 16.81 -4.53 11.37
N PHE A 75 18.14 -4.51 11.37
CA PHE A 75 18.94 -4.19 10.18
C PHE A 75 19.67 -5.39 9.60
N THR A 76 19.47 -6.57 10.18
CA THR A 76 20.08 -7.82 9.70
C THR A 76 19.02 -8.70 9.04
N SER A 77 19.23 -8.99 7.75
CA SER A 77 18.42 -9.94 7.00
C SER A 77 19.30 -10.80 6.10
N ARG A 78 18.89 -12.06 5.91
CA ARG A 78 19.48 -12.98 4.93
C ARG A 78 18.99 -12.70 3.50
N GLN A 79 17.95 -11.86 3.36
CA GLN A 79 17.30 -11.54 2.10
C GLN A 79 17.82 -10.24 1.44
N LEU A 80 19.05 -9.80 1.75
CA LEU A 80 19.64 -8.56 1.22
C LEU A 80 19.48 -8.38 -0.31
N PRO A 81 19.66 -9.42 -1.16
CA PRO A 81 19.42 -9.28 -2.60
C PRO A 81 17.97 -8.90 -2.95
N ARG A 82 16.98 -9.42 -2.21
CA ARG A 82 15.56 -9.07 -2.41
C ARG A 82 15.26 -7.64 -1.97
N TYR A 83 15.91 -7.15 -0.91
CA TYR A 83 15.84 -5.73 -0.53
C TYR A 83 16.46 -4.83 -1.60
N GLY A 84 17.63 -5.21 -2.14
CA GLY A 84 18.27 -4.49 -3.25
C GLY A 84 17.35 -4.39 -4.48
N LEU A 85 16.77 -5.52 -4.91
CA LEU A 85 15.81 -5.53 -6.01
C LEU A 85 14.58 -4.67 -5.71
N ARG A 86 14.04 -4.75 -4.49
CA ARG A 86 12.90 -3.94 -4.04
C ARG A 86 13.20 -2.44 -4.12
N VAL A 87 14.37 -2.02 -3.65
CA VAL A 87 14.79 -0.61 -3.67
C VAL A 87 15.03 -0.15 -5.10
N ALA A 88 15.65 -0.97 -5.94
CA ALA A 88 15.83 -0.68 -7.36
C ALA A 88 14.49 -0.50 -8.07
N VAL A 89 13.56 -1.46 -7.92
CA VAL A 89 12.21 -1.40 -8.50
C VAL A 89 11.43 -0.18 -8.00
N ALA A 90 11.51 0.13 -6.70
CA ALA A 90 10.89 1.33 -6.14
C ALA A 90 11.48 2.62 -6.75
N THR A 91 12.79 2.66 -6.93
CA THR A 91 13.49 3.81 -7.54
C THR A 91 13.10 3.98 -9.00
N PHE A 92 13.08 2.91 -9.80
CA PHE A 92 12.63 2.96 -11.19
C PHE A 92 11.16 3.36 -11.33
N SER A 93 10.30 2.81 -10.48
CA SER A 93 8.88 3.18 -10.41
C SER A 93 8.75 4.68 -10.17
N MET A 94 9.50 5.21 -9.21
CA MET A 94 9.48 6.61 -8.84
C MET A 94 10.02 7.53 -9.94
N MET A 95 11.15 7.20 -10.58
CA MET A 95 11.71 7.98 -11.68
C MET A 95 10.74 8.03 -12.87
N SER A 96 10.12 6.90 -13.19
CA SER A 96 9.14 6.81 -14.28
C SER A 96 7.87 7.61 -13.95
N TRP A 97 7.44 7.59 -12.69
CA TRP A 97 6.30 8.37 -12.21
C TRP A 97 6.56 9.88 -12.30
N PHE A 98 7.74 10.33 -11.88
CA PHE A 98 8.14 11.74 -12.00
C PHE A 98 8.30 12.18 -13.45
N TYR A 99 8.86 11.33 -14.30
CA TYR A 99 8.94 11.68 -15.72
C TYR A 99 7.54 11.75 -16.35
N ALA A 100 6.64 10.84 -15.98
CA ALA A 100 5.25 10.88 -16.44
C ALA A 100 4.50 12.14 -15.97
N ILE A 101 4.71 12.62 -14.73
CA ILE A 101 4.04 13.84 -14.24
C ILE A 101 4.43 15.09 -15.03
N SER A 102 5.61 15.11 -15.67
CA SER A 102 6.01 16.21 -16.57
C SER A 102 5.36 16.16 -17.96
N LEU A 103 4.72 15.05 -18.32
CA LEU A 103 4.19 14.80 -19.67
C LEU A 103 2.67 14.67 -19.72
N ILE A 104 2.04 14.20 -18.64
CA ILE A 104 0.58 13.97 -18.55
C ILE A 104 0.01 14.57 -17.27
N THR A 105 -1.31 14.71 -17.23
CA THR A 105 -2.00 15.28 -16.07
C THR A 105 -1.92 14.34 -14.85
N ILE A 106 -2.00 14.90 -13.64
CA ILE A 106 -2.02 14.12 -12.39
C ILE A 106 -3.22 13.16 -12.37
N GLY A 107 -4.36 13.54 -12.96
CA GLY A 107 -5.54 12.68 -13.08
C GLY A 107 -5.28 11.45 -13.93
N GLU A 108 -4.64 11.60 -15.09
CA GLU A 108 -4.25 10.47 -15.94
C GLU A 108 -3.18 9.60 -15.28
N LEU A 109 -2.18 10.22 -14.66
CA LEU A 109 -1.11 9.52 -13.95
C LEU A 109 -1.64 8.66 -12.82
N THR A 110 -2.58 9.19 -12.03
CA THR A 110 -3.24 8.43 -10.96
C THR A 110 -4.13 7.33 -11.52
N ALA A 111 -4.84 7.57 -12.62
CA ALA A 111 -5.68 6.57 -13.28
C ALA A 111 -4.86 5.36 -13.75
N ILE A 112 -3.77 5.61 -14.46
CA ILE A 112 -2.85 4.55 -14.89
C ILE A 112 -2.19 3.88 -13.67
N GLY A 113 -1.89 4.64 -12.62
CA GLY A 113 -1.38 4.11 -11.34
C GLY A 113 -2.30 3.08 -10.68
N PHE A 114 -3.62 3.17 -10.87
CA PHE A 114 -4.58 2.17 -10.38
C PHE A 114 -4.51 0.82 -11.10
N LEU A 115 -3.67 0.68 -12.13
CA LEU A 115 -3.29 -0.61 -12.69
C LEU A 115 -2.25 -1.35 -11.84
N ALA A 116 -1.59 -0.69 -10.88
CA ALA A 116 -0.57 -1.33 -10.04
C ALA A 116 -1.09 -2.56 -9.26
N PRO A 117 -2.29 -2.55 -8.64
CA PRO A 117 -2.88 -3.75 -8.03
C PRO A 117 -3.14 -4.90 -9.02
N LEU A 118 -3.48 -4.58 -10.27
CA LEU A 118 -3.67 -5.57 -11.36
C LEU A 118 -2.35 -6.23 -11.75
N PHE A 119 -1.31 -5.43 -11.99
CA PHE A 119 0.03 -5.95 -12.26
C PHE A 119 0.63 -6.69 -11.06
N GLY A 120 0.37 -6.21 -9.86
CA GLY A 120 0.75 -6.90 -8.62
C GLY A 120 0.08 -8.27 -8.52
N THR A 121 -1.21 -8.38 -8.87
CA THR A 121 -1.95 -9.65 -8.81
C THR A 121 -1.39 -10.63 -9.83
N LEU A 122 -1.08 -10.16 -11.05
CA LEU A 122 -0.38 -10.95 -12.07
C LEU A 122 1.00 -11.40 -11.57
N GLY A 123 1.78 -10.49 -10.99
CA GLY A 123 3.07 -10.79 -10.39
C GLY A 123 2.98 -11.79 -9.25
N ALA A 124 1.91 -11.76 -8.44
CA ALA A 124 1.67 -12.75 -7.40
C ALA A 124 1.37 -14.14 -7.98
N VAL A 125 0.58 -14.22 -9.07
CA VAL A 125 0.36 -15.49 -9.76
C VAL A 125 1.67 -16.07 -10.31
N LEU A 126 2.49 -15.23 -10.94
CA LEU A 126 3.71 -15.65 -11.64
C LEU A 126 4.89 -15.94 -10.68
N LEU A 127 5.12 -15.10 -9.68
CA LEU A 127 6.31 -15.14 -8.82
C LEU A 127 6.05 -15.78 -7.45
N LEU A 128 4.81 -15.76 -6.95
CA LEU A 128 4.44 -16.43 -5.69
C LEU A 128 3.71 -17.75 -5.93
N GLY A 129 3.27 -18.03 -7.16
CA GLY A 129 2.45 -19.20 -7.47
C GLY A 129 1.04 -19.12 -6.87
N GLU A 130 0.54 -17.92 -6.54
CA GLU A 130 -0.80 -17.76 -5.97
C GLU A 130 -1.87 -18.22 -6.97
N ARG A 131 -2.76 -19.14 -6.54
CA ARG A 131 -3.93 -19.54 -7.33
C ARG A 131 -5.08 -18.58 -7.08
N VAL A 132 -5.11 -17.48 -7.83
CA VAL A 132 -6.14 -16.44 -7.71
C VAL A 132 -7.46 -16.95 -8.31
N ARG A 133 -8.48 -17.08 -7.45
CA ARG A 133 -9.83 -17.49 -7.87
C ARG A 133 -10.48 -16.39 -8.71
N LEU A 134 -11.34 -16.78 -9.66
CA LEU A 134 -12.10 -15.85 -10.53
C LEU A 134 -12.80 -14.72 -9.74
N ARG A 135 -13.23 -14.99 -8.51
CA ARG A 135 -13.90 -14.01 -7.64
C ARG A 135 -13.00 -12.84 -7.22
N ARG A 136 -11.70 -13.10 -6.99
CA ARG A 136 -10.73 -12.04 -6.66
C ARG A 136 -10.44 -11.20 -7.90
N TRP A 137 -10.33 -11.84 -9.08
CA TRP A 137 -10.25 -11.14 -10.36
C TRP A 137 -11.44 -10.20 -10.58
N THR A 138 -12.66 -10.68 -10.38
CA THR A 138 -13.85 -9.83 -10.54
C THR A 138 -13.87 -8.68 -9.53
N ALA A 139 -13.51 -8.92 -8.26
CA ALA A 139 -13.50 -7.86 -7.25
C ALA A 139 -12.44 -6.78 -7.56
N LEU A 140 -11.26 -7.20 -8.01
CA LEU A 140 -10.17 -6.32 -8.44
C LEU A 140 -10.59 -5.47 -9.66
N LEU A 141 -11.19 -6.10 -10.68
CA LEU A 141 -11.68 -5.40 -11.86
C LEU A 141 -12.82 -4.42 -11.53
N VAL A 142 -13.76 -4.80 -10.66
CA VAL A 142 -14.84 -3.91 -10.20
C VAL A 142 -14.29 -2.73 -9.39
N GLY A 143 -13.31 -2.96 -8.52
CA GLY A 143 -12.62 -1.90 -7.78
C GLY A 143 -11.90 -0.93 -8.71
N PHE A 144 -11.22 -1.46 -9.74
CA PHE A 144 -10.60 -0.66 -10.79
C PHE A 144 -11.61 0.20 -11.56
N VAL A 145 -12.75 -0.38 -11.96
CA VAL A 145 -13.83 0.37 -12.62
C VAL A 145 -14.36 1.50 -11.72
N GLY A 146 -14.57 1.22 -10.43
CA GLY A 146 -14.95 2.24 -9.46
C GLY A 146 -13.92 3.37 -9.37
N ALA A 147 -12.63 3.05 -9.40
CA ALA A 147 -11.56 4.05 -9.44
C ALA A 147 -11.57 4.91 -10.71
N MET A 148 -11.81 4.31 -11.88
CA MET A 148 -11.92 5.03 -13.16
C MET A 148 -13.11 5.99 -13.19
N ILE A 149 -14.24 5.62 -12.58
CA ILE A 149 -15.43 6.49 -12.48
C ILE A 149 -15.12 7.73 -11.62
N ILE A 150 -14.39 7.56 -10.51
CA ILE A 150 -13.98 8.69 -9.67
C ILE A 150 -13.03 9.60 -10.44
N LEU A 151 -11.97 9.03 -11.02
CA LEU A 151 -10.89 9.81 -11.62
C LEU A 151 -11.26 10.47 -12.94
N ARG A 152 -12.17 9.88 -13.73
CA ARG A 152 -12.59 10.36 -15.04
C ARG A 152 -11.41 10.97 -15.84
N PRO A 153 -10.39 10.15 -16.17
CA PRO A 153 -9.26 10.65 -16.92
C PRO A 153 -9.75 11.26 -18.24
N ALA A 154 -9.36 12.51 -18.51
CA ALA A 154 -9.62 13.11 -19.81
C ALA A 154 -8.88 12.27 -20.85
N GLY A 155 -9.58 11.83 -21.90
CA GLY A 155 -8.95 11.01 -22.94
C GLY A 155 -7.86 11.82 -23.64
N SER A 156 -6.62 11.37 -23.52
CA SER A 156 -5.48 11.88 -24.30
C SER A 156 -4.94 10.80 -25.24
N SER A 157 -4.23 11.25 -26.29
CA SER A 157 -3.51 10.34 -27.19
C SER A 157 -2.45 9.57 -26.42
N PHE A 158 -2.42 8.25 -26.59
CA PHE A 158 -1.40 7.40 -25.99
C PHE A 158 0.00 7.79 -26.48
N GLY A 159 0.84 8.25 -25.56
CA GLY A 159 2.19 8.73 -25.83
C GLY A 159 3.17 8.32 -24.74
N LEU A 160 4.33 8.97 -24.73
CA LEU A 160 5.44 8.62 -23.84
C LEU A 160 5.08 8.74 -22.37
N GLY A 161 4.30 9.76 -21.97
CA GLY A 161 3.89 9.96 -20.59
C GLY A 161 3.02 8.82 -20.04
N GLN A 162 2.07 8.32 -20.85
CA GLN A 162 1.22 7.19 -20.48
C GLN A 162 2.03 5.89 -20.39
N LEU A 163 3.00 5.68 -21.28
CA LEU A 163 3.93 4.54 -21.21
C LEU A 163 4.77 4.57 -19.93
N CYS A 164 5.30 5.73 -19.56
CA CYS A 164 6.08 5.89 -18.33
C CYS A 164 5.20 5.69 -17.08
N ALA A 165 3.96 6.18 -17.09
CA ALA A 165 3.00 5.94 -16.01
C ALA A 165 2.65 4.43 -15.89
N LEU A 166 2.49 3.74 -17.02
CA LEU A 166 2.20 2.31 -17.06
C LEU A 166 3.37 1.51 -16.49
N PHE A 167 4.60 1.85 -16.89
CA PHE A 167 5.81 1.23 -16.36
C PHE A 167 5.99 1.50 -14.87
N ALA A 168 5.65 2.71 -14.40
CA ALA A 168 5.64 3.04 -12.98
C ALA A 168 4.65 2.15 -12.22
N ALA A 169 3.42 1.98 -12.74
CA ALA A 169 2.38 1.14 -12.15
C ALA A 169 2.78 -0.34 -12.10
N MET A 170 3.35 -0.86 -13.19
CA MET A 170 3.86 -2.24 -13.27
C MET A 170 4.99 -2.48 -12.26
N SER A 171 5.94 -1.55 -12.17
CA SER A 171 7.04 -1.59 -11.19
C SER A 171 6.53 -1.53 -9.76
N GLN A 172 5.52 -0.70 -9.49
CA GLN A 172 4.85 -0.64 -8.18
C GLN A 172 4.19 -1.98 -7.83
N GLY A 173 3.46 -2.59 -8.77
CA GLY A 173 2.86 -3.91 -8.60
C GLY A 173 3.90 -4.98 -8.27
N LEU A 174 5.03 -5.01 -8.99
CA LEU A 174 6.16 -5.89 -8.68
C LEU A 174 6.74 -5.60 -7.29
N GLY A 175 6.88 -4.32 -6.92
CA GLY A 175 7.39 -3.89 -5.62
C GLY A 175 6.56 -4.42 -4.45
N VAL A 176 5.24 -4.50 -4.62
CA VAL A 176 4.33 -5.11 -3.65
C VAL A 176 4.52 -6.63 -3.55
N VAL A 177 4.71 -7.32 -4.68
CA VAL A 177 5.01 -8.77 -4.68
C VAL A 177 6.33 -9.05 -3.95
N LEU A 178 7.33 -8.19 -4.11
CA LEU A 178 8.59 -8.28 -3.36
C LEU A 178 8.40 -8.07 -1.86
N VAL A 179 7.48 -7.18 -1.42
CA VAL A 179 7.10 -7.09 0.01
C VAL A 179 6.61 -8.45 0.49
N LYS A 180 5.67 -9.05 -0.25
CA LYS A 180 5.06 -10.33 0.14
C LYS A 180 6.13 -11.42 0.26
N GLN A 181 7.08 -11.49 -0.66
CA GLN A 181 8.21 -12.43 -0.56
C GLN A 181 9.06 -12.17 0.69
N LEU A 182 9.36 -10.91 1.01
CA LEU A 182 10.15 -10.56 2.19
C LEU A 182 9.44 -10.97 3.49
N THR A 183 8.10 -10.85 3.55
CA THR A 183 7.29 -11.25 4.73
C THR A 183 7.32 -12.74 5.04
N ALA A 184 7.89 -13.58 4.16
CA ALA A 184 8.05 -15.01 4.42
C ALA A 184 9.10 -15.32 5.50
N GLU A 185 10.13 -14.49 5.63
CA GLU A 185 11.23 -14.71 6.60
C GLU A 185 11.40 -13.53 7.57
N ASP A 186 11.12 -12.31 7.13
CA ASP A 186 11.33 -11.10 7.92
C ASP A 186 10.01 -10.53 8.44
N ASP A 187 10.05 -10.01 9.67
CA ASP A 187 8.88 -9.35 10.26
C ASP A 187 8.62 -7.97 9.61
N PRO A 188 7.35 -7.49 9.64
CA PRO A 188 6.97 -6.24 8.97
C PRO A 188 7.78 -5.01 9.36
N ASP A 189 8.13 -4.88 10.64
CA ASP A 189 8.86 -3.72 11.13
C ASP A 189 10.28 -3.70 10.57
N LYS A 190 10.93 -4.87 10.50
CA LYS A 190 12.24 -5.05 9.86
C LYS A 190 12.19 -4.68 8.37
N ILE A 191 11.18 -5.16 7.64
CA ILE A 191 11.04 -4.89 6.20
C ILE A 191 10.95 -3.39 5.93
N VAL A 192 10.13 -2.67 6.70
CA VAL A 192 9.95 -1.23 6.56
C VAL A 192 11.23 -0.48 6.95
N SER A 193 11.92 -0.92 8.01
CA SER A 193 13.16 -0.30 8.48
C SER A 193 14.29 -0.41 7.45
N ILE A 194 14.57 -1.62 6.95
CA ILE A 194 15.62 -1.85 5.94
C ILE A 194 15.26 -1.12 4.63
N THR A 195 14.00 -1.20 4.19
CA THR A 195 13.57 -0.53 2.94
C THR A 195 13.75 0.98 3.01
N ASN A 196 13.30 1.65 4.09
CA ASN A 196 13.44 3.09 4.23
C ASN A 196 14.90 3.51 4.41
N LEU A 197 15.69 2.72 5.14
CA LEU A 197 17.12 3.00 5.32
C LEU A 197 17.86 2.97 3.97
N LEU A 198 17.55 2.00 3.11
CA LEU A 198 18.16 1.90 1.78
C LEU A 198 17.63 2.95 0.80
N LEU A 199 16.36 3.33 0.89
CA LEU A 199 15.77 4.38 0.05
C LEU A 199 16.23 5.79 0.45
N LEU A 200 16.59 6.02 1.71
CA LEU A 200 17.02 7.32 2.20
C LEU A 200 18.15 7.95 1.35
N PRO A 201 19.32 7.32 1.16
CA PRO A 201 20.38 7.89 0.33
C PRO A 201 19.96 8.02 -1.15
N VAL A 202 19.18 7.08 -1.67
CA VAL A 202 18.70 7.13 -3.06
C VAL A 202 17.77 8.32 -3.30
N SER A 203 16.89 8.61 -2.34
CA SER A 203 15.98 9.76 -2.39
C SER A 203 16.68 11.09 -2.09
N LEU A 204 17.82 11.08 -1.39
CA LEU A 204 18.61 12.27 -1.11
C LEU A 204 19.22 12.85 -2.38
N ILE A 205 19.73 12.00 -3.28
CA ILE A 205 20.39 12.43 -4.52
C ILE A 205 19.54 13.45 -5.32
N PRO A 206 18.29 13.15 -5.73
CA PRO A 206 17.46 14.12 -6.44
C PRO A 206 17.05 15.31 -5.57
N ALA A 207 16.90 15.13 -4.26
CA ALA A 207 16.53 16.21 -3.34
C ALA A 207 17.64 17.27 -3.22
N LEU A 208 18.92 16.88 -3.26
CA LEU A 208 20.06 17.80 -3.18
C LEU A 208 20.08 18.82 -4.32
N PHE A 209 19.63 18.45 -5.53
CA PHE A 209 19.61 19.35 -6.68
C PHE A 209 18.58 20.47 -6.58
N VAL A 210 17.58 20.31 -5.72
CA VAL A 210 16.45 21.25 -5.57
C VAL A 210 16.32 21.76 -4.13
N TRP A 211 17.29 21.44 -3.27
CA TRP A 211 17.17 21.58 -1.83
C TRP A 211 16.98 23.02 -1.37
N ARG A 212 15.93 23.22 -0.57
CA ARG A 212 15.55 24.43 0.12
C ARG A 212 15.14 24.04 1.53
N TRP A 213 15.64 24.80 2.49
CA TRP A 213 15.29 24.54 3.90
C TRP A 213 13.80 24.77 4.13
N PRO A 214 13.07 23.78 4.70
CA PRO A 214 11.66 23.94 4.97
C PRO A 214 11.42 25.07 5.97
N ASN A 215 10.43 25.91 5.68
CA ASN A 215 9.97 26.92 6.63
C ASN A 215 9.32 26.23 7.85
N LEU A 216 9.41 26.83 9.03
CA LEU A 216 8.71 26.39 10.25
C LEU A 216 7.19 26.22 10.03
N ALA A 217 6.59 27.02 9.14
CA ALA A 217 5.19 26.87 8.75
C ALA A 217 4.86 25.49 8.13
N MET A 218 5.85 24.79 7.56
CA MET A 218 5.69 23.47 6.96
C MET A 218 5.79 22.33 7.98
N LEU A 219 6.23 22.60 9.21
CA LEU A 219 6.48 21.56 10.24
C LEU A 219 5.27 20.63 10.48
N PRO A 220 4.02 21.13 10.61
CA PRO A 220 2.87 20.25 10.80
C PRO A 220 2.69 19.26 9.63
N SER A 221 2.86 19.73 8.40
CA SER A 221 2.78 18.91 7.19
C SER A 221 3.91 17.88 7.13
N LEU A 222 5.13 18.28 7.50
CA LEU A 222 6.29 17.38 7.53
C LEU A 222 6.16 16.26 8.57
N LEU A 223 5.68 16.59 9.77
CA LEU A 223 5.37 15.60 10.80
C LEU A 223 4.26 14.65 10.34
N GLY A 224 3.20 15.20 9.74
CA GLY A 224 2.10 14.41 9.16
C GLY A 224 2.59 13.44 8.07
N ILE A 225 3.46 13.90 7.17
CA ILE A 225 4.11 13.07 6.14
C ILE A 225 4.86 11.91 6.79
N GLY A 226 5.71 12.18 7.79
CA GLY A 226 6.49 11.17 8.48
C GLY A 226 5.63 10.09 9.13
N VAL A 227 4.66 10.52 9.96
CA VAL A 227 3.77 9.63 10.71
C VAL A 227 2.92 8.77 9.76
N CYS A 228 2.26 9.40 8.78
CA CYS A 228 1.44 8.68 7.81
C CYS A 228 2.26 7.72 6.95
N ALA A 229 3.50 8.08 6.59
CA ALA A 229 4.36 7.22 5.80
C ALA A 229 4.80 5.97 6.56
N VAL A 230 5.28 6.10 7.80
CA VAL A 230 5.72 4.96 8.62
C VAL A 230 4.54 4.06 8.94
N LEU A 231 3.51 4.62 9.56
CA LEU A 231 2.37 3.84 9.99
C LEU A 231 1.66 3.23 8.78
N GLY A 232 1.59 3.96 7.67
CA GLY A 232 1.01 3.47 6.42
C GLY A 232 1.78 2.27 5.87
N HIS A 233 3.11 2.36 5.77
CA HIS A 233 3.93 1.24 5.29
C HIS A 233 3.96 0.07 6.25
N VAL A 234 4.10 0.29 7.56
CA VAL A 234 4.07 -0.78 8.57
C VAL A 234 2.73 -1.51 8.52
N SER A 235 1.61 -0.78 8.45
CA SER A 235 0.28 -1.36 8.30
C SER A 235 0.15 -2.12 6.98
N LEU A 236 0.70 -1.59 5.87
CA LEU A 236 0.68 -2.27 4.58
C LEU A 236 1.39 -3.63 4.67
N VAL A 237 2.62 -3.64 5.17
CA VAL A 237 3.43 -4.86 5.26
C VAL A 237 2.81 -5.86 6.23
N ARG A 238 2.21 -5.41 7.35
CA ARG A 238 1.43 -6.27 8.26
C ARG A 238 0.22 -6.88 7.54
N GLY A 239 -0.45 -6.10 6.70
CA GLY A 239 -1.52 -6.58 5.82
C GLY A 239 -1.03 -7.69 4.90
N TYR A 240 0.02 -7.44 4.12
CA TYR A 240 0.62 -8.43 3.23
C TYR A 240 1.17 -9.66 3.95
N ALA A 241 1.67 -9.52 5.18
CA ALA A 241 2.09 -10.66 5.98
C ALA A 241 0.91 -11.55 6.42
N SER A 242 -0.29 -10.96 6.57
CA SER A 242 -1.47 -11.63 7.15
C SER A 242 -2.41 -12.26 6.11
N VAL A 243 -2.40 -11.80 4.86
CA VAL A 243 -3.28 -12.28 3.79
C VAL A 243 -2.54 -12.52 2.49
N ASP A 244 -3.12 -13.29 1.58
CA ASP A 244 -2.66 -13.42 0.20
C ASP A 244 -2.49 -12.05 -0.46
N ALA A 245 -1.46 -11.90 -1.31
CA ALA A 245 -1.16 -10.64 -1.97
C ALA A 245 -2.32 -10.19 -2.87
N SER A 246 -2.91 -11.12 -3.61
CA SER A 246 -4.08 -10.86 -4.45
C SER A 246 -5.28 -10.30 -3.69
N LEU A 247 -5.48 -10.71 -2.43
CA LEU A 247 -6.53 -10.14 -1.58
C LEU A 247 -6.17 -8.73 -1.15
N ALA A 248 -4.97 -8.52 -0.60
CA ALA A 248 -4.51 -7.21 -0.14
C ALA A 248 -4.60 -6.15 -1.25
N MET A 249 -4.19 -6.49 -2.48
CA MET A 249 -4.26 -5.61 -3.65
C MET A 249 -5.68 -5.17 -3.98
N THR A 250 -6.69 -6.01 -3.74
CA THR A 250 -8.10 -5.65 -3.95
C THR A 250 -8.54 -4.51 -3.03
N PHE A 251 -7.98 -4.44 -1.82
CA PHE A 251 -8.30 -3.40 -0.85
C PHE A 251 -7.55 -2.10 -1.08
N GLU A 252 -6.54 -2.06 -1.96
CA GLU A 252 -5.81 -0.82 -2.22
C GLU A 252 -6.69 0.26 -2.86
N PHE A 253 -7.74 -0.13 -3.59
CA PHE A 253 -8.73 0.80 -4.14
C PHE A 253 -9.50 1.59 -3.06
N SER A 254 -9.57 1.09 -1.83
CA SER A 254 -10.21 1.79 -0.70
C SER A 254 -9.56 3.14 -0.36
N ARG A 255 -8.35 3.40 -0.88
CA ARG A 255 -7.68 4.70 -0.74
C ARG A 255 -8.50 5.86 -1.31
N LEU A 256 -9.26 5.65 -2.39
CA LEU A 256 -10.01 6.73 -3.05
C LEU A 256 -11.09 7.36 -2.16
N PRO A 257 -11.99 6.58 -1.53
CA PRO A 257 -12.92 7.13 -0.55
C PRO A 257 -12.25 7.99 0.54
N PHE A 258 -11.11 7.55 1.08
CA PHE A 258 -10.37 8.34 2.07
C PHE A 258 -9.77 9.62 1.46
N ALA A 259 -9.21 9.53 0.25
CA ALA A 259 -8.65 10.68 -0.45
C ALA A 259 -9.72 11.74 -0.73
N VAL A 260 -10.90 11.33 -1.20
CA VAL A 260 -12.05 12.21 -1.43
C VAL A 260 -12.53 12.86 -0.13
N ALA A 261 -12.67 12.08 0.94
CA ALA A 261 -13.10 12.60 2.23
C ALA A 261 -12.13 13.67 2.75
N ILE A 262 -10.82 13.43 2.63
CA ILE A 262 -9.80 14.40 3.01
C ILE A 262 -9.80 15.60 2.07
N ALA A 263 -9.98 15.41 0.76
CA ALA A 263 -10.10 16.50 -0.21
C ALA A 263 -11.24 17.46 0.15
N TYR A 264 -12.42 16.92 0.48
CA TYR A 264 -13.58 17.70 0.90
C TYR A 264 -13.33 18.46 2.20
N VAL A 265 -12.82 17.79 3.24
CA VAL A 265 -12.64 18.40 4.58
C VAL A 265 -11.47 19.38 4.63
N ALA A 266 -10.33 19.02 4.04
CA ALA A 266 -9.09 19.79 4.19
C ALA A 266 -8.88 20.82 3.08
N PHE A 267 -9.49 20.63 1.90
CA PHE A 267 -9.29 21.50 0.73
C PHE A 267 -10.59 22.12 0.21
N ALA A 268 -11.73 21.88 0.88
CA ALA A 268 -13.05 22.37 0.48
C ALA A 268 -13.42 22.05 -0.98
N GLU A 269 -12.90 20.93 -1.51
CA GLU A 269 -13.21 20.47 -2.87
C GLU A 269 -14.61 19.88 -2.92
N THR A 270 -15.42 20.27 -3.92
CA THR A 270 -16.78 19.76 -4.08
C THR A 270 -16.78 18.30 -4.53
N ILE A 271 -17.55 17.45 -3.82
CA ILE A 271 -17.76 16.06 -4.22
C ILE A 271 -18.90 16.01 -5.24
N ASP A 272 -18.62 15.47 -6.42
CA ASP A 272 -19.65 15.27 -7.43
C ASP A 272 -20.34 13.89 -7.34
N VAL A 273 -21.44 13.74 -8.06
CA VAL A 273 -22.28 12.51 -8.05
C VAL A 273 -21.47 11.28 -8.46
N TRP A 274 -20.58 11.40 -9.43
CA TRP A 274 -19.75 10.30 -9.92
C TRP A 274 -18.75 9.82 -8.87
N THR A 275 -18.23 10.72 -8.04
CA THR A 275 -17.38 10.34 -6.91
C THR A 275 -18.14 9.45 -5.92
N TRP A 276 -19.41 9.75 -5.64
CA TRP A 276 -20.28 8.89 -4.83
C TRP A 276 -20.52 7.52 -5.47
N ILE A 277 -20.82 7.48 -6.77
CA ILE A 277 -21.02 6.23 -7.52
C ILE A 277 -19.78 5.34 -7.44
N GLY A 278 -18.61 5.90 -7.76
CA GLY A 278 -17.36 5.14 -7.73
C GLY A 278 -16.98 4.68 -6.32
N ALA A 279 -17.18 5.51 -5.30
CA ALA A 279 -16.93 5.15 -3.90
C ALA A 279 -17.84 3.99 -3.44
N PHE A 280 -19.12 4.02 -3.83
CA PHE A 280 -20.05 2.92 -3.56
C PHE A 280 -19.63 1.62 -4.22
N ILE A 281 -19.19 1.66 -5.49
CA ILE A 281 -18.70 0.48 -6.22
C ILE A 281 -17.47 -0.14 -5.52
N ILE A 282 -16.49 0.69 -5.15
CA ILE A 282 -15.29 0.24 -4.44
C ILE A 282 -15.67 -0.41 -3.10
N PHE A 283 -16.54 0.25 -2.32
CA PHE A 283 -17.00 -0.25 -1.04
C PHE A 283 -17.77 -1.57 -1.17
N ALA A 284 -18.69 -1.67 -2.13
CA ALA A 284 -19.47 -2.87 -2.38
C ALA A 284 -18.59 -4.06 -2.78
N SER A 285 -17.59 -3.83 -3.64
CA SER A 285 -16.62 -4.85 -4.04
C SER A 285 -15.81 -5.36 -2.84
N ALA A 286 -15.31 -4.44 -2.00
CA ALA A 286 -14.56 -4.75 -0.79
C ALA A 286 -15.41 -5.56 0.22
N VAL A 287 -16.64 -5.14 0.49
CA VAL A 287 -17.56 -5.86 1.41
C VAL A 287 -17.90 -7.25 0.87
N TYR A 288 -18.19 -7.36 -0.42
CA TYR A 288 -18.51 -8.64 -1.06
C TYR A 288 -17.36 -9.64 -0.91
N ILE A 289 -16.13 -9.23 -1.22
CA ILE A 289 -14.97 -10.13 -1.14
C ILE A 289 -14.67 -10.53 0.31
N THR A 290 -14.68 -9.58 1.27
CA THR A 290 -14.43 -9.88 2.69
C THR A 290 -15.46 -10.85 3.27
N ARG A 291 -16.76 -10.56 3.11
CA ARG A 291 -17.83 -11.42 3.65
C ARG A 291 -17.74 -12.83 3.10
N ARG A 292 -17.41 -12.95 1.82
CA ARG A 292 -17.33 -14.25 1.18
C ARG A 292 -16.10 -15.04 1.64
N GLU A 293 -14.96 -14.41 1.79
CA GLU A 293 -13.77 -15.07 2.33
C GLU A 293 -13.95 -15.51 3.77
N ALA A 294 -14.51 -14.65 4.63
CA ALA A 294 -14.86 -15.00 6.00
C ALA A 294 -15.81 -16.21 6.04
N SER A 295 -16.80 -16.27 5.15
CA SER A 295 -17.72 -17.42 5.07
C SER A 295 -17.05 -18.73 4.61
N LEU A 296 -16.02 -18.63 3.76
CA LEU A 296 -15.28 -19.80 3.25
C LEU A 296 -14.32 -20.35 4.32
N GLU A 297 -13.73 -19.48 5.14
CA GLU A 297 -12.92 -19.89 6.28
C GLU A 297 -13.76 -20.52 7.38
N ALA A 298 -14.93 -19.94 7.69
CA ALA A 298 -15.86 -20.52 8.65
C ALA A 298 -16.29 -21.95 8.27
N ARG A 299 -16.41 -22.23 6.96
CA ARG A 299 -16.69 -23.56 6.41
C ARG A 299 -15.48 -24.50 6.47
N ARG A 300 -14.24 -23.98 6.38
CA ARG A 300 -13.00 -24.77 6.53
C ARG A 300 -12.69 -25.10 8.00
N GLY A 301 -13.09 -24.23 8.93
CA GLY A 301 -12.95 -24.43 10.38
C GLY A 301 -13.92 -25.44 10.99
N HIS A 302 -14.87 -25.99 10.22
CA HIS A 302 -15.75 -27.08 10.62
C HIS A 302 -15.43 -28.36 9.82
N PRO A 303 -14.43 -29.17 10.22
CA PRO A 303 -14.33 -30.54 9.75
C PRO A 303 -15.47 -31.35 10.40
N GLY A 304 -16.47 -31.72 9.60
CA GLY A 304 -17.36 -32.86 9.80
C GLY A 304 -18.07 -33.03 11.14
N LYS A 305 -19.31 -32.53 11.26
CA LYS A 305 -20.38 -33.35 11.85
C LYS A 305 -21.05 -34.13 10.70
N ALA A 306 -20.39 -35.17 10.22
CA ALA A 306 -20.97 -36.11 9.25
C ALA A 306 -20.78 -37.54 9.78
N GLN A 307 -21.86 -38.01 10.41
CA GLN A 307 -22.27 -39.41 10.54
C GLN A 307 -21.28 -40.40 11.13
N ASP A 308 -21.24 -40.42 12.47
CA ASP A 308 -21.18 -41.68 13.20
C ASP A 308 -22.63 -42.17 13.34
N LYS A 309 -23.06 -43.08 12.46
CA LYS A 309 -24.24 -43.91 12.73
C LYS A 309 -23.73 -45.09 13.55
N PRO A 310 -24.12 -45.24 14.84
CA PRO A 310 -23.82 -46.46 15.56
C PRO A 310 -24.56 -47.62 14.87
N GLY A 311 -23.81 -48.65 14.52
CA GLY A 311 -24.38 -49.92 14.11
C GLY A 311 -25.19 -50.52 15.26
N LEU A 312 -26.43 -50.90 14.92
CA LEU A 312 -27.21 -51.98 15.51
C LEU A 312 -28.02 -52.61 14.38
#